data_AF-A0A848BUC7-F1
#
_entry.id   AF-A0A848BUC7-F1
#
_cell.length_a   1.000
_cell.length_b   1.000
_cell.length_c   1.000
_cell.angle_alpha   90.00
_cell.angle_beta   90.00
_cell.angle_gamma   90.00
#
_symmetry.space_group_name_H-M   'P 1'
#
loop_
_entity.id
_entity.type
_entity.pdbx_description
1 polymer ?
#
loop_
_entity_poly.entity_id
_entity_poly.type
_entity_poly.pdbx_seq_one_letter_code
_entity_poly.pdbx_strand_id
1 'polypeptide(L)'
;MDIVTCHMVDARKFLLTIREQHYELEELKYERYLEENGLCIKVSNPARACISTGGSNDLSNIPVHIEQFMEQIVREEATLYQMRSQGKELISMLPDARGRAILKYYYIDFLTWEQVAMRIHLSPSRTFSSHRLALDELNQIIRTAWQQRLLDTLKIYCRKKDSSKQELRL
;
A
#
# COMPACT_ATOMS: atom_id res chain seq x y z
N MET A 1 11.44 -1.82 -10.98
CA MET A 1 11.27 -0.79 -9.94
C MET A 1 12.60 -0.13 -9.58
N ASP A 2 12.67 1.20 -9.57
CA ASP A 2 13.76 1.95 -8.93
C ASP A 2 13.33 2.36 -7.50
N ILE A 3 13.89 1.66 -6.51
CA ILE A 3 13.58 1.81 -5.08
C ILE A 3 13.75 3.26 -4.61
N VAL A 4 14.78 3.94 -5.13
CA VAL A 4 15.16 5.29 -4.70
C VAL A 4 14.16 6.31 -5.23
N THR A 5 13.73 6.17 -6.49
CA THR A 5 12.70 7.06 -7.06
C THR A 5 11.35 6.91 -6.36
N CYS A 6 11.05 5.72 -5.83
CA CYS A 6 9.84 5.46 -5.05
C CYS A 6 9.96 5.89 -3.58
N HIS A 7 11.08 6.53 -3.17
CA HIS A 7 11.35 6.98 -1.81
C HIS A 7 11.11 5.91 -0.72
N MET A 8 11.35 4.64 -1.07
CA MET A 8 11.01 3.54 -0.18
C MET A 8 12.13 3.29 0.82
N VAL A 9 11.79 3.35 2.11
CA VAL A 9 12.75 3.22 3.23
C VAL A 9 12.56 1.92 4.02
N ASP A 10 11.32 1.43 4.12
CA ASP A 10 10.96 0.24 4.90
C ASP A 10 9.96 -0.60 4.10
N ALA A 11 10.36 -1.83 3.76
CA ALA A 11 9.55 -2.77 3.01
C ALA A 11 8.26 -3.14 3.75
N ARG A 12 8.32 -3.30 5.08
CA ARG A 12 7.16 -3.71 5.86
C ARG A 12 6.08 -2.63 5.83
N LYS A 13 6.47 -1.38 6.05
CA LYS A 13 5.54 -0.24 6.02
C LYS A 13 4.90 -0.12 4.65
N PHE A 14 5.70 -0.11 3.59
CA PHE A 14 5.18 0.00 2.22
C PHE A 14 4.18 -1.12 1.91
N LEU A 15 4.53 -2.37 2.17
CA LEU A 15 3.65 -3.51 1.91
C LEU A 15 2.39 -3.50 2.79
N LEU A 16 2.48 -3.00 4.02
CA LEU A 16 1.33 -2.86 4.92
C LEU A 16 0.35 -1.80 4.39
N THR A 17 0.84 -0.68 3.87
CA THR A 17 -0.02 0.36 3.27
C THR A 17 -0.84 -0.18 2.10
N ILE A 18 -0.32 -1.12 1.30
CA ILE A 18 -1.10 -1.80 0.25
C ILE A 18 -2.31 -2.53 0.86
N ARG A 19 -2.11 -3.19 2.00
CA ARG A 19 -3.17 -3.95 2.67
C ARG A 19 -4.16 -3.03 3.39
N GLU A 20 -3.70 -1.94 3.99
CA GLU A 20 -4.55 -0.91 4.58
C GLU A 20 -5.47 -0.29 3.52
N GLN A 21 -4.90 0.12 2.38
CA GLN A 21 -5.64 0.63 1.22
C GLN A 21 -6.71 -0.35 0.72
N HIS A 22 -6.42 -1.66 0.74
CA HIS A 22 -7.42 -2.67 0.38
C HIS A 22 -8.60 -2.69 1.35
N TYR A 23 -8.34 -2.59 2.67
CA TYR A 23 -9.41 -2.57 3.66
C TYR A 23 -10.27 -1.31 3.57
N GLU A 24 -9.65 -0.15 3.38
CA GLU A 24 -10.36 1.12 3.16
C GLU A 24 -11.25 1.05 1.91
N LEU A 25 -10.75 0.43 0.83
CA LEU A 25 -11.54 0.22 -0.39
C LEU A 25 -12.72 -0.73 -0.18
N GLU A 26 -12.54 -1.82 0.56
CA GLU A 26 -13.64 -2.76 0.85
C GLU A 26 -14.69 -2.13 1.77
N GLU A 27 -14.28 -1.30 2.74
CA GLU A 27 -15.19 -0.51 3.56
C GLU A 27 -15.99 0.47 2.69
N LEU A 28 -15.33 1.21 1.80
CA LEU A 28 -15.98 2.14 0.86
C LEU A 28 -17.01 1.43 -0.05
N LYS A 29 -16.66 0.24 -0.56
CA LYS A 29 -17.57 -0.59 -1.36
C LYS A 29 -18.78 -1.05 -0.54
N TYR A 30 -18.56 -1.39 0.73
CA TYR A 30 -19.61 -1.79 1.64
C TYR A 30 -20.55 -0.63 2.00
N GLU A 31 -20.02 0.57 2.25
CA GLU A 31 -20.80 1.79 2.45
C GLU A 31 -21.70 2.09 1.24
N ARG A 32 -21.14 2.05 0.03
CA ARG A 32 -21.92 2.19 -1.21
C ARG A 32 -23.03 1.13 -1.29
N TYR A 33 -22.73 -0.13 -0.97
CA TYR A 33 -23.73 -1.20 -0.96
C TYR A 33 -24.87 -0.91 0.03
N LEU A 34 -24.56 -0.43 1.23
CA LEU A 34 -25.57 -0.08 2.22
C LEU A 34 -26.47 1.06 1.73
N GLU A 35 -25.91 2.07 1.08
CA GLU A 35 -26.70 3.17 0.53
C GLU A 35 -27.57 2.75 -0.65
N GLU A 36 -27.02 2.01 -1.60
CA GLU A 36 -27.74 1.50 -2.78
C GLU A 36 -28.95 0.62 -2.37
N ASN A 37 -28.81 -0.13 -1.28
CA ASN A 37 -29.87 -1.01 -0.77
C ASN A 37 -30.75 -0.35 0.30
N GLY A 38 -30.56 0.94 0.60
CA GLY A 38 -31.32 1.66 1.64
C GLY A 38 -31.10 1.12 3.07
N LEU A 39 -30.01 0.39 3.28
CA LEU A 39 -29.59 -0.22 4.55
C LEU A 39 -28.74 0.70 5.41
N CYS A 40 -28.44 1.93 4.94
CA CYS A 40 -27.95 3.00 5.79
C CYS A 40 -29.04 3.40 6.79
N ILE A 41 -29.22 2.58 7.82
CA ILE A 41 -29.99 2.92 9.01
C ILE A 41 -29.23 4.10 9.62
N LYS A 42 -29.66 5.32 9.33
CA LYS A 42 -29.52 6.40 10.29
C LYS A 42 -30.25 5.91 11.52
N VAL A 43 -29.56 5.22 12.42
CA VAL A 43 -30.07 4.95 13.76
C VAL A 43 -30.25 6.34 14.33
N SER A 44 -31.49 6.84 14.27
CA SER A 44 -31.92 7.96 15.06
C SER A 44 -31.60 7.56 16.48
N ASN A 45 -30.46 8.04 16.98
CA ASN A 45 -30.07 7.86 18.37
C ASN A 45 -31.24 8.41 19.20
N PRO A 46 -32.00 7.59 19.94
CA PRO A 46 -33.20 8.06 20.63
C PRO A 46 -32.88 9.03 21.77
N ALA A 47 -31.59 9.16 22.15
CA ALA A 47 -31.11 10.12 23.13
C ALA A 47 -30.60 11.44 22.53
N ARG A 48 -30.47 11.56 21.20
CA ARG A 48 -30.22 12.86 20.55
C ARG A 48 -31.55 13.46 20.14
N ALA A 49 -31.84 14.66 20.61
CA ALA A 49 -32.95 15.45 20.10
C ALA A 49 -32.87 15.47 18.57
N CYS A 50 -33.94 15.02 17.90
CA CYS A 50 -34.11 15.17 16.46
C CYS A 50 -33.96 16.65 16.13
N ILE A 51 -32.79 17.04 15.63
CA ILE A 51 -32.62 18.35 15.02
C ILE A 51 -33.33 18.24 13.68
N SER A 52 -34.62 18.61 13.69
CA SER A 52 -35.41 18.86 12.49
C SER A 52 -34.87 20.12 11.82
N THR A 53 -33.64 20.06 11.32
CA THR A 53 -33.17 21.01 10.32
C THR A 53 -33.79 20.55 9.02
N GLY A 54 -34.79 21.30 8.53
CA GLY A 54 -35.56 21.00 7.33
C GLY A 54 -34.71 21.01 6.06
N GLY A 55 -33.85 20.02 5.89
CA GLY A 55 -33.39 19.54 4.59
C GLY A 55 -34.24 18.31 4.27
N SER A 56 -34.94 18.33 3.15
CA SER A 56 -35.70 17.19 2.65
C SER A 56 -34.87 15.91 2.78
N ASN A 57 -35.50 14.83 3.26
CA ASN A 57 -35.10 13.47 2.93
C ASN A 57 -35.30 13.27 1.42
N ASP A 58 -34.59 14.05 0.61
CA ASP A 58 -34.74 14.10 -0.83
C ASP A 58 -34.04 12.86 -1.37
N LEU A 59 -34.84 11.83 -1.64
CA LEU A 59 -34.36 10.60 -2.27
C LEU A 59 -33.69 10.89 -3.63
N SER A 60 -33.89 12.08 -4.20
CA SER A 60 -33.22 12.58 -5.40
C SER A 60 -31.71 12.82 -5.25
N ASN A 61 -31.19 12.97 -4.03
CA ASN A 61 -29.75 13.12 -3.77
C ASN A 61 -28.99 11.78 -3.68
N ILE A 62 -29.72 10.67 -3.50
CA ILE A 62 -29.11 9.33 -3.40
C ILE A 62 -28.38 8.95 -4.69
N PRO A 63 -28.96 9.14 -5.91
CA PRO A 63 -28.25 8.88 -7.16
C PRO A 63 -26.93 9.64 -7.30
N VAL A 64 -26.90 10.92 -6.89
CA VAL A 64 -25.69 11.76 -6.97
C VAL A 64 -24.60 11.25 -6.03
N HIS A 65 -24.97 10.82 -4.82
CA HIS A 65 -24.01 10.29 -3.85
C HIS A 65 -23.46 8.92 -4.27
N ILE A 66 -24.31 8.06 -4.87
CA ILE A 66 -23.86 6.79 -5.46
C ILE A 66 -22.86 7.01 -6.60
N GLU A 67 -23.10 7.99 -7.47
CA GLU A 67 -22.18 8.35 -8.55
C GLU A 67 -20.80 8.79 -8.00
N GLN A 68 -20.80 9.62 -6.94
CA GLN A 68 -19.57 10.02 -6.26
C GLN A 68 -18.81 8.83 -5.64
N PHE A 69 -19.51 7.89 -5.01
CA PHE A 69 -18.91 6.64 -4.53
C PHE A 69 -18.28 5.83 -5.66
N MET A 70 -18.96 5.71 -6.81
CA MET A 70 -18.43 4.98 -7.95
C MET A 70 -17.14 5.61 -8.48
N GLU A 71 -17.10 6.93 -8.63
CA GLU A 71 -15.89 7.64 -9.05
C GLU A 71 -14.74 7.45 -8.04
N GLN A 72 -15.04 7.54 -6.74
CA GLN A 72 -14.04 7.32 -5.70
C GLN A 72 -13.51 5.89 -5.70
N ILE A 73 -14.39 4.88 -5.73
CA ILE A 73 -14.00 3.46 -5.79
C ILE A 73 -13.10 3.19 -6.99
N VAL A 74 -13.43 3.72 -8.18
CA VAL A 74 -12.61 3.53 -9.38
C VAL A 74 -11.20 4.13 -9.19
N ARG A 75 -11.10 5.31 -8.60
CA ARG A 75 -9.79 5.93 -8.31
C ARG A 75 -8.99 5.11 -7.30
N GLU A 76 -9.61 4.69 -6.21
CA GLU A 76 -8.94 3.91 -5.16
C GLU A 76 -8.55 2.51 -5.66
N GLU A 77 -9.35 1.89 -6.53
CA GLU A 77 -8.99 0.64 -7.22
C GLU A 77 -7.76 0.82 -8.10
N ALA A 78 -7.71 1.87 -8.92
CA ALA A 78 -6.56 2.18 -9.76
C ALA A 78 -5.28 2.37 -8.93
N THR A 79 -5.37 3.12 -7.83
CA THR A 79 -4.28 3.31 -6.86
C THR A 79 -3.83 1.96 -6.29
N LEU A 80 -4.76 1.14 -5.82
CA LEU A 80 -4.45 -0.18 -5.25
C LEU A 80 -3.79 -1.09 -6.29
N TYR A 81 -4.24 -1.09 -7.54
CA TYR A 81 -3.61 -1.88 -8.61
C TYR A 81 -2.17 -1.44 -8.87
N GLN A 82 -1.91 -0.13 -8.92
CA GLN A 82 -0.56 0.40 -9.09
C GLN A 82 0.34 -0.01 -7.92
N MET A 83 -0.14 0.16 -6.68
CA MET A 83 0.58 -0.24 -5.47
C MET A 83 0.87 -1.75 -5.45
N ARG A 84 -0.10 -2.59 -5.84
CA ARG A 84 0.10 -4.04 -5.96
C ARG A 84 1.15 -4.38 -7.01
N SER A 85 1.18 -3.68 -8.14
CA SER A 85 2.22 -3.88 -9.16
C SER A 85 3.61 -3.58 -8.61
N GLN A 86 3.77 -2.43 -7.96
CA GLN A 86 5.03 -2.03 -7.31
C GLN A 86 5.43 -3.00 -6.19
N GLY A 87 4.48 -3.45 -5.37
CA GLY A 87 4.70 -4.46 -4.34
C GLY A 87 5.16 -5.80 -4.91
N LYS A 88 4.58 -6.25 -6.03
CA LYS A 88 5.03 -7.47 -6.74
C LYS A 88 6.45 -7.33 -7.26
N GLU A 89 6.81 -6.18 -7.83
CA GLU A 89 8.16 -5.89 -8.29
C GLU A 89 9.16 -5.89 -7.13
N LEU A 90 8.86 -5.23 -6.01
CA LEU A 90 9.70 -5.25 -4.81
C LEU A 90 9.92 -6.68 -4.32
N ILE A 91 8.83 -7.44 -4.13
CA ILE A 91 8.92 -8.82 -3.65
C ILE A 91 9.70 -9.70 -4.64
N SER A 92 9.65 -9.41 -5.94
CA SER A 92 10.42 -10.18 -6.95
C SER A 92 11.94 -10.10 -6.79
N MET A 93 12.45 -9.07 -6.09
CA MET A 93 13.87 -8.90 -5.82
C MET A 93 14.41 -9.89 -4.78
N LEU A 94 13.54 -10.52 -4.00
CA LEU A 94 13.98 -11.53 -3.04
C LEU A 94 14.54 -12.76 -3.75
N PRO A 95 15.66 -13.34 -3.32
CA PRO A 95 16.16 -14.60 -3.88
C PRO A 95 15.35 -15.82 -3.43
N ASP A 96 14.88 -15.85 -2.17
CA ASP A 96 14.11 -16.98 -1.64
C ASP A 96 12.68 -17.05 -2.20
N ALA A 97 12.38 -18.12 -2.93
CA ALA A 97 11.06 -18.35 -3.51
C ALA A 97 9.96 -18.48 -2.45
N ARG A 98 10.26 -19.07 -1.29
CA ARG A 98 9.26 -19.27 -0.24
C ARG A 98 8.91 -17.94 0.43
N GLY A 99 9.91 -17.13 0.79
CA GLY A 99 9.73 -15.76 1.26
C GLY A 99 8.90 -14.92 0.29
N ARG A 100 9.20 -14.99 -1.02
CA ARG A 100 8.39 -14.31 -2.05
C ARG A 100 6.92 -14.73 -2.00
N ALA A 101 6.65 -16.03 -1.90
CA ALA A 101 5.29 -16.55 -1.84
C ALA A 101 4.54 -16.06 -0.60
N ILE A 102 5.19 -16.12 0.58
CA ILE A 102 4.62 -15.65 1.85
C ILE A 102 4.23 -14.17 1.76
N LEU A 103 5.14 -13.32 1.29
CA LEU A 103 4.89 -11.89 1.18
C LEU A 103 3.79 -11.56 0.17
N LYS A 104 3.75 -12.26 -0.99
CA LYS A 104 2.68 -12.07 -1.99
C LYS A 104 1.32 -12.46 -1.42
N TYR A 105 1.22 -13.66 -0.85
CA TYR A 105 -0.04 -14.14 -0.30
C TYR A 105 -0.59 -13.22 0.79
N TYR A 106 0.28 -12.74 1.69
CA TYR A 106 -0.16 -11.88 2.76
C TYR A 106 -0.44 -10.44 2.30
N TYR A 107 0.50 -9.77 1.62
CA TYR A 107 0.36 -8.33 1.35
C TYR A 107 -0.34 -8.00 0.04
N ILE A 108 -0.30 -8.90 -0.94
CA ILE A 108 -0.82 -8.64 -2.30
C ILE A 108 -2.13 -9.38 -2.57
N ASP A 109 -2.28 -10.58 -2.02
CA ASP A 109 -3.49 -11.40 -2.16
C ASP A 109 -4.37 -11.35 -0.90
N PHE A 110 -3.97 -10.52 0.08
CA PHE A 110 -4.73 -10.17 1.29
C PHE A 110 -5.15 -11.36 2.17
N LEU A 111 -4.48 -12.49 2.03
CA LEU A 111 -4.77 -13.70 2.80
C LEU A 111 -4.43 -13.51 4.28
N THR A 112 -5.17 -14.21 5.13
CA THR A 112 -4.87 -14.31 6.57
C THR A 112 -3.64 -15.17 6.83
N TRP A 113 -3.04 -15.05 8.01
CA TRP A 113 -1.85 -15.84 8.37
C TRP A 113 -2.14 -17.35 8.34
N GLU A 114 -3.33 -17.75 8.76
CA GLU A 114 -3.80 -19.13 8.71
C GLU A 114 -3.85 -19.64 7.27
N GLN A 115 -4.45 -18.86 6.36
CA GLN A 115 -4.52 -19.21 4.94
C GLN A 115 -3.15 -19.25 4.28
N VAL A 116 -2.24 -18.33 4.63
CA VAL A 116 -0.86 -18.32 4.14
C VAL A 116 -0.13 -19.58 4.61
N ALA A 117 -0.19 -19.90 5.91
CA ALA A 117 0.46 -21.05 6.50
C ALA A 117 -0.02 -22.37 5.86
N MET A 118 -1.33 -22.50 5.63
CA MET A 118 -1.91 -23.63 4.91
C MET A 118 -1.38 -23.75 3.47
N ARG A 119 -1.35 -22.63 2.71
CA ARG A 119 -0.91 -22.63 1.30
C ARG A 119 0.56 -22.97 1.12
N ILE A 120 1.42 -22.57 2.05
CA ILE A 120 2.86 -22.85 1.98
C ILE A 120 3.25 -24.16 2.67
N HIS A 121 2.28 -24.88 3.24
CA HIS A 121 2.46 -26.12 4.00
C HIS A 121 3.46 -25.97 5.17
N LEU A 122 3.36 -24.88 5.92
CA LEU A 122 4.14 -24.66 7.14
C LEU A 122 3.24 -24.45 8.35
N SER A 123 3.76 -24.79 9.52
CA SER A 123 3.15 -24.37 10.79
C SER A 123 3.13 -22.83 10.88
N PRO A 124 2.13 -22.21 11.54
CA PRO A 124 2.06 -20.76 11.70
C PRO A 124 3.37 -20.12 12.21
N SER A 125 4.00 -20.71 13.24
CA SER A 125 5.27 -20.20 13.79
C SER A 125 6.41 -20.13 12.76
N ARG A 126 6.56 -21.17 11.93
CA ARG A 126 7.54 -21.19 10.84
C ARG A 126 7.20 -20.18 9.76
N THR A 127 5.91 -20.01 9.44
CA THR A 127 5.43 -18.99 8.51
C THR A 127 5.83 -17.58 8.95
N PHE A 128 5.58 -17.22 10.21
CA PHE A 128 5.98 -15.93 10.77
C PHE A 128 7.51 -15.74 10.78
N SER A 129 8.26 -16.80 11.09
CA SER A 129 9.72 -16.74 11.08
C SER A 129 10.26 -16.50 9.68
N SER A 130 9.77 -17.23 8.67
CA SER A 130 10.13 -17.03 7.26
C SER A 130 9.68 -15.67 6.74
N HIS A 131 8.50 -15.18 7.16
CA HIS A 131 8.04 -13.83 6.85
C HIS A 131 9.00 -12.76 7.36
N ARG A 132 9.43 -12.85 8.63
CA ARG A 132 10.37 -11.90 9.21
C ARG A 132 11.69 -11.87 8.45
N LEU A 133 12.26 -13.05 8.18
CA LEU A 133 13.50 -13.18 7.42
C LEU A 133 13.39 -12.55 6.02
N ALA A 134 12.26 -12.80 5.34
CA ALA A 134 12.00 -12.24 4.02
C ALA A 134 11.92 -10.70 4.04
N LEU A 135 11.29 -10.12 5.07
CA LEU A 135 11.25 -8.67 5.25
C LEU A 135 12.63 -8.06 5.57
N ASP A 136 13.41 -8.73 6.42
CA ASP A 136 14.76 -8.27 6.77
C ASP A 136 15.67 -8.25 5.53
N GLU A 137 15.55 -9.26 4.66
CA GLU A 137 16.27 -9.31 3.39
C GLU A 137 15.83 -8.22 2.41
N LEU A 138 14.52 -7.95 2.26
CA LEU A 138 14.05 -6.80 1.48
C LEU A 138 14.63 -5.49 2.00
N ASN A 139 14.63 -5.30 3.31
CA ASN A 139 15.17 -4.08 3.93
C ASN A 139 16.68 -3.94 3.68
N GLN A 140 17.42 -5.04 3.62
CA GLN A 140 18.84 -5.00 3.22
C GLN A 140 18.98 -4.57 1.77
N ILE A 141 18.20 -5.13 0.84
CA ILE A 141 18.20 -4.72 -0.58
C ILE A 141 17.92 -3.22 -0.70
N ILE A 142 16.88 -2.72 -0.01
CA ILE A 142 16.54 -1.29 0.02
C ILE A 142 17.73 -0.45 0.51
N ARG A 143 18.35 -0.81 1.64
CA ARG A 143 19.50 -0.09 2.18
C ARG A 143 20.68 -0.07 1.21
N THR A 144 20.98 -1.19 0.56
CA THR A 144 22.08 -1.25 -0.40
C THR A 144 21.83 -0.37 -1.62
N ALA A 145 20.59 -0.32 -2.13
CA ALA A 145 20.22 0.58 -3.23
C ALA A 145 20.42 2.05 -2.86
N TRP A 146 20.02 2.45 -1.65
CA TRP A 146 20.25 3.80 -1.13
C TRP A 146 21.75 4.12 -0.97
N GLN A 147 22.55 3.18 -0.48
CA GLN A 147 24.00 3.35 -0.36
C GLN A 147 24.66 3.52 -1.72
N GLN A 148 24.28 2.70 -2.71
CA GLN A 148 24.81 2.82 -4.08
C GLN A 148 24.49 4.18 -4.68
N ARG A 149 23.25 4.65 -4.54
CA ARG A 149 22.85 5.98 -5.01
C ARG A 149 23.70 7.09 -4.39
N LEU A 150 23.93 7.02 -3.07
CA LEU A 150 24.73 8.00 -2.35
C LEU A 150 26.20 7.98 -2.81
N LEU A 151 26.78 6.80 -3.05
CA LEU A 151 28.13 6.71 -3.60
C LEU A 151 28.23 7.33 -4.99
N ASP A 152 27.22 7.14 -5.84
CA ASP A 152 27.22 7.70 -7.18
C ASP A 152 27.04 9.22 -7.19
N THR A 153 26.20 9.77 -6.31
CA THR A 153 26.09 11.23 -6.15
C THR A 153 27.39 11.84 -5.63
N LEU A 154 28.07 11.19 -4.68
CA LEU A 154 29.36 11.64 -4.18
C LEU A 154 30.45 11.59 -5.27
N LYS A 155 30.50 10.54 -6.08
CA LYS A 155 31.43 10.45 -7.23
C LYS A 155 31.23 11.61 -8.21
N ILE A 156 29.98 11.94 -8.53
CA ILE A 156 29.65 13.07 -9.42
C ILE A 156 30.12 14.38 -8.82
N TYR A 157 29.87 14.60 -7.52
CA TYR A 157 30.30 15.80 -6.82
C TYR A 157 31.83 15.96 -6.81
N CYS A 158 32.57 14.90 -6.44
CA CYS A 158 34.03 14.91 -6.43
C CYS A 158 34.59 15.22 -7.83
N ARG A 159 34.07 14.55 -8.86
CA ARG A 159 34.49 14.78 -10.26
C ARG A 159 34.29 16.24 -10.69
N LYS A 160 33.14 16.83 -10.35
CA LYS A 160 32.85 18.25 -10.65
C LYS A 160 33.82 19.19 -9.93
N LYS A 161 34.13 18.92 -8.66
CA LYS A 161 35.08 19.71 -7.86
C LYS A 161 36.49 19.68 -8.44
N ASP A 162 36.92 18.54 -8.99
CA ASP A 162 38.22 18.41 -9.63
C ASP A 162 38.30 19.17 -10.95
N SER A 163 37.23 19.16 -11.77
CA SER A 163 37.15 19.96 -13.00
C SER A 163 37.18 21.47 -12.71
N SER A 164 36.44 21.96 -11.71
CA SER A 164 36.46 23.38 -11.34
C SER A 164 37.82 23.85 -10.78
N LYS A 165 38.60 22.96 -10.16
CA LYS A 165 39.96 23.27 -9.71
C LYS A 165 40.96 23.35 -10.87
N GLN A 166 40.72 22.64 -11.98
CA GLN A 166 41.59 22.68 -13.16
C GLN A 166 41.37 23.96 -13.97
N GLU A 167 40.12 24.46 -14.06
CA GLU A 167 39.79 25.71 -14.75
C GLU A 167 40.32 26.97 -14.06
N LEU A 168 40.50 26.95 -12.73
CA LEU A 168 41.06 28.07 -11.95
C LEU A 168 42.60 28.13 -11.94
N ARG A 169 43.27 27.17 -12.57
CA ARG A 169 44.75 27.08 -12.65
C ARG A 169 45.31 27.43 -14.03
N LEU A 170 44.43 27.84 -14.96
CA LEU A 170 44.75 28.38 -16.28
C LEU A 170 44.46 29.89 -16.29
#